data_AF-A0A950H4T0-F1
#
_entry.id   AF-A0A950H4T0-F1
#
_cell.length_a   1.000
_cell.length_b   1.000
_cell.length_c   1.000
_cell.angle_alpha   90.00
_cell.angle_beta   90.00
_cell.angle_gamma   90.00
#
_symmetry.space_group_name_H-M   'P 1'
#
loop_
_entity.id
_entity.type
_entity.pdbx_description
1 polymer ?
#
loop_
_entity_poly.entity_id
_entity_poly.type
_entity_poly.pdbx_seq_one_letter_code
_entity_poly.pdbx_strand_id
1 'polypeptide(L)'
;TDKVNIWREVSSSGSGLVEPDDAPGVERLLRRFHALSSDERSQMGRRARATFLDRFEVGKASASINAACLDAIQAHERRPAVVAPG
;
A
#
# COMPACT_ATOMS: atom_id res chain seq x y z
N THR A 1 5.11 -18.29 7.89
CA THR A 1 4.03 -17.48 7.27
C THR A 1 3.98 -16.22 8.07
N ASP A 2 4.65 -15.20 7.55
CA ASP A 2 5.36 -14.26 8.39
C ASP A 2 4.99 -12.85 7.93
N LYS A 3 4.17 -12.19 8.76
CA LYS A 3 3.71 -10.80 8.63
C LYS A 3 2.69 -10.56 7.51
N VAL A 4 1.75 -9.66 7.77
CA VAL A 4 0.71 -9.21 6.82
C VAL A 4 1.34 -8.67 5.53
N ASN A 5 0.66 -8.82 4.39
CA ASN A 5 1.19 -8.53 3.04
C ASN A 5 1.81 -7.12 2.85
N ILE A 6 1.47 -6.16 3.71
CA ILE A 6 1.93 -4.77 3.66
C ILE A 6 3.13 -4.48 4.59
N TRP A 7 3.72 -5.49 5.23
CA TRP A 7 4.72 -5.29 6.28
C TRP A 7 6.00 -4.60 5.79
N ARG A 8 6.35 -4.79 4.51
CA ARG A 8 7.55 -4.19 3.91
C ARG A 8 7.41 -2.69 3.82
N GLU A 9 6.25 -2.23 3.38
CA GLU A 9 5.86 -0.83 3.30
C GLU A 9 5.86 -0.22 4.71
N VAL A 10 5.25 -0.91 5.68
CA VAL A 10 5.21 -0.46 7.08
C VAL A 10 6.61 -0.26 7.65
N SER A 11 7.50 -1.24 7.42
CA SER A 11 8.89 -1.18 7.86
C SER A 11 9.67 -0.07 7.16
N SER A 12 9.56 0.04 5.84
CA SER A 12 10.33 0.99 5.03
C SER A 12 9.93 2.45 5.28
N SER A 13 8.66 2.70 5.60
CA SER A 13 8.14 4.04 5.84
C SER A 13 8.20 4.45 7.31
N GLY A 14 8.61 3.56 8.22
CA GLY A 14 8.62 3.80 9.66
C GLY A 14 7.23 4.15 10.22
N SER A 15 6.18 3.66 9.57
CA SER A 15 4.78 3.87 9.94
C SER A 15 4.28 2.91 11.02
N GLY A 16 5.09 1.90 11.34
CA GLY A 16 4.80 0.95 12.39
C GLY A 16 6.03 0.14 12.76
N LEU A 17 5.83 -0.77 13.72
CA LEU A 17 6.84 -1.74 14.13
C LEU A 17 6.52 -3.09 13.50
N VAL A 18 7.56 -3.82 13.14
CA VAL A 18 7.44 -5.13 12.52
C VAL A 18 8.29 -6.12 13.30
N GLU A 19 7.68 -7.25 13.66
CA GLU A 19 8.28 -8.41 14.32
C GLU A 19 7.74 -9.68 13.64
N PRO A 20 8.37 -10.85 13.84
CA PRO A 20 7.77 -12.14 13.47
C PRO A 20 6.38 -12.33 14.11
N ASP A 21 5.51 -13.08 13.45
CA ASP A 21 4.19 -13.44 13.96
C ASP A 21 4.27 -14.65 14.89
N ASP A 22 5.01 -14.47 15.99
CA ASP A 22 5.17 -15.45 17.06
C ASP A 22 5.07 -14.75 18.42
N ALA A 23 4.86 -15.53 19.50
CA ALA A 23 4.70 -14.96 20.84
C ALA A 23 5.91 -14.10 21.28
N PRO A 24 7.18 -14.52 21.06
CA PRO A 24 8.34 -13.68 21.36
C PRO A 24 8.36 -12.37 20.54
N GLY A 25 7.94 -12.41 19.28
CA GLY A 25 7.84 -11.27 18.38
C GLY A 25 6.78 -10.27 18.84
N VAL A 26 5.60 -10.74 19.22
CA VAL A 26 4.55 -9.90 19.80
C VAL A 26 5.04 -9.24 21.10
N GLU A 27 5.72 -9.98 21.97
CA GLU A 27 6.28 -9.41 23.21
C GLU A 27 7.30 -8.30 22.91
N ARG A 28 8.24 -8.53 22.00
CA ARG A 28 9.22 -7.51 21.58
C ARG A 28 8.54 -6.30 20.97
N LEU A 29 7.51 -6.51 20.14
CA LEU A 29 6.76 -5.43 19.50
C LEU A 29 6.08 -4.54 20.55
N LEU A 30 5.42 -5.13 21.54
CA LEU A 30 4.76 -4.41 22.63
C LEU A 30 5.78 -3.65 23.49
N ARG A 31 6.91 -4.27 23.84
CA ARG A 31 7.98 -3.60 24.60
C ARG A 31 8.56 -2.40 23.85
N ARG A 32 8.85 -2.56 22.55
CA ARG A 32 9.34 -1.49 21.69
C ARG A 32 8.33 -0.36 21.57
N PHE A 33 7.06 -0.69 21.35
CA PHE A 33 5.99 0.31 21.28
C PHE A 33 5.85 1.08 22.60
N HIS A 34 5.91 0.38 23.73
CA HIS A 34 5.84 0.99 25.06
C HIS A 34 7.02 1.93 25.32
N ALA A 35 8.21 1.59 24.84
CA ALA A 35 9.43 2.40 25.01
C ALA A 35 9.46 3.68 24.15
N LEU A 36 8.60 3.80 23.12
CA LEU A 36 8.56 5.01 22.30
C LEU A 36 8.11 6.22 23.12
N SER A 37 8.84 7.32 22.97
CA SER A 37 8.44 8.63 23.46
C SER A 37 7.17 9.13 22.76
N SER A 38 6.54 10.16 23.33
CA SER A 38 5.36 10.79 22.75
C SER A 38 5.62 11.34 21.34
N ASP A 39 6.80 11.93 21.10
CA ASP A 39 7.16 12.46 19.79
C ASP A 39 7.37 11.34 18.77
N GLU A 40 8.08 10.27 19.14
CA GLU A 40 8.29 9.12 18.25
C GLU A 40 6.96 8.45 17.88
N ARG A 41 6.04 8.28 18.84
CA ARG A 41 4.68 7.76 18.58
C ARG A 41 3.91 8.67 17.63
N SER A 42 3.98 9.99 17.85
CA SER A 42 3.32 10.98 17.00
C SER A 42 3.87 10.97 15.58
N GLN A 43 5.20 10.91 15.43
CA GLN A 43 5.85 10.84 14.13
C GLN A 43 5.53 9.53 13.40
N MET A 44 5.52 8.40 14.10
CA MET A 44 5.11 7.11 13.54
C MET A 44 3.66 7.17 13.04
N GLY A 45 2.74 7.77 13.80
CA GLY A 45 1.35 7.98 13.39
C GLY A 45 1.22 8.88 12.14
N ARG A 46 1.98 9.98 12.07
CA ARG A 46 2.04 10.83 10.87
C ARG A 46 2.49 10.04 9.63
N ARG A 47 3.55 9.24 9.77
CA ARG A 47 4.06 8.39 8.69
C ARG A 47 3.08 7.30 8.29
N ALA A 48 2.33 6.72 9.24
CA ALA A 48 1.28 5.77 8.96
C ALA A 48 0.17 6.35 8.10
N ARG A 49 -0.32 7.54 8.46
CA ARG A 49 -1.31 8.25 7.66
C ARG A 49 -0.80 8.55 6.25
N ALA A 50 0.42 9.07 6.13
CA ALA A 50 1.01 9.37 4.84
C ALA A 50 1.16 8.12 3.97
N THR A 51 1.64 7.01 4.55
CA THR A 51 1.81 5.72 3.86
C THR A 51 0.47 5.19 3.36
N PHE A 52 -0.58 5.27 4.18
CA PHE A 52 -1.93 4.87 3.77
C PHE A 52 -2.44 5.70 2.59
N LEU A 53 -2.37 7.03 2.70
CA LEU A 53 -2.83 7.94 1.63
C LEU A 53 -2.03 7.78 0.34
N ASP A 54 -0.76 7.41 0.43
CA ASP A 54 0.11 7.19 -0.72
C ASP A 54 -0.16 5.84 -1.40
N ARG A 55 -0.24 4.76 -0.62
CA ARG A 55 -0.14 3.38 -1.15
C ARG A 55 -1.38 2.52 -1.02
N PHE A 56 -2.28 2.86 -0.10
CA PHE A 56 -3.40 1.98 0.28
C PHE A 56 -4.77 2.67 0.18
N GLU A 57 -4.79 3.93 -0.22
CA GLU A 57 -6.02 4.67 -0.46
C GLU A 57 -6.71 4.14 -1.72
N VAL A 58 -7.91 3.59 -1.54
CA VAL A 58 -8.63 2.89 -2.61
C VAL A 58 -9.10 3.83 -3.71
N GLY A 59 -9.39 5.10 -3.42
CA GLY A 59 -9.77 6.10 -4.40
C GLY A 59 -8.73 6.27 -5.50
N LYS A 60 -7.45 6.35 -5.14
CA LYS A 60 -6.33 6.39 -6.10
C LYS A 60 -6.26 5.12 -6.96
N ALA A 61 -6.47 3.96 -6.36
CA ALA A 61 -6.48 2.68 -7.10
C ALA A 61 -7.66 2.63 -8.08
N SER A 62 -8.86 2.98 -7.64
CA SER A 62 -10.07 3.04 -8.48
C SER A 62 -9.94 4.05 -9.62
N ALA A 63 -9.39 5.23 -9.36
CA ALA A 63 -9.14 6.23 -10.40
C ALA A 63 -8.14 5.72 -11.45
N SER A 64 -7.07 5.05 -11.01
CA SER A 64 -6.04 4.47 -11.90
C SER A 64 -6.62 3.36 -12.77
N ILE A 65 -7.43 2.47 -12.18
CA ILE A 65 -8.12 1.40 -12.93
C ILE A 65 -9.10 2.01 -13.94
N ASN A 66 -9.90 2.98 -13.54
CA ASN A 66 -10.87 3.63 -14.43
C ASN A 66 -10.18 4.31 -15.62
N ALA A 67 -9.07 5.02 -15.37
CA ALA A 67 -8.27 5.63 -16.44
C ALA A 67 -7.74 4.57 -17.42
N ALA A 68 -7.16 3.48 -16.91
CA ALA A 68 -6.66 2.39 -17.75
C ALA A 68 -7.76 1.73 -18.59
N CYS A 69 -8.97 1.56 -18.03
CA CYS A 69 -10.12 1.04 -18.78
C CYS A 69 -10.55 1.99 -19.91
N LEU A 70 -10.65 3.30 -19.63
CA LEU A 70 -11.01 4.30 -20.64
C LEU A 70 -9.97 4.36 -21.77
N ASP A 71 -8.68 4.33 -21.44
CA ASP A 71 -7.60 4.30 -22.42
C ASP A 71 -7.68 3.08 -23.33
N ALA A 72 -7.98 1.90 -22.76
CA ALA A 72 -8.14 0.66 -23.51
C ALA A 72 -9.34 0.70 -24.47
N ILE A 73 -10.47 1.28 -24.04
CA ILE A 73 -11.66 1.47 -24.88
C ILE A 73 -11.33 2.38 -26.07
N GLN A 74 -10.73 3.54 -25.81
CA GLN A 74 -10.36 4.49 -26.87
C GLN A 74 -9.32 3.90 -27.83
N ALA A 75 -8.36 3.13 -27.34
CA ALA A 75 -7.37 2.46 -28.18
C ALA A 75 -8.02 1.40 -29.10
N HIS A 76 -9.09 0.74 -28.65
CA HIS A 76 -9.87 -0.17 -29.49
C HIS A 76 -10.64 0.59 -30.57
N GLU A 77 -11.31 1.68 -30.24
CA GLU A 77 -12.08 2.50 -31.19
C GLU A 77 -11.20 3.15 -32.27
N ARG A 78 -9.94 3.46 -31.95
CA ARG A 78 -8.97 4.02 -32.90
C ARG A 78 -8.30 2.99 -33.82
N ARG A 79 -8.50 1.68 -33.60
CA ARG A 79 -7.99 0.64 -34.51
C ARG A 79 -8.88 0.57 -35.75
N PRO A 80 -8.35 0.80 -36.97
CA PRO A 80 -9.15 0.65 -38.18
C PRO A 80 -9.65 -0.80 -38.28
N ALA A 81 -10.90 -0.97 -38.71
CA ALA A 81 -11.44 -2.29 -39.02
C ALA A 81 -10.51 -2.97 -40.04
N VAL A 82 -9.95 -4.12 -39.67
CA VAL A 82 -9.24 -4.97 -40.61
C VAL A 82 -10.26 -5.39 -41.67
N VAL A 83 -10.16 -4.79 -42.86
CA VAL A 83 -10.91 -5.19 -44.03
C VAL A 83 -10.39 -6.57 -44.41
N ALA A 84 -11.23 -7.61 -44.22
CA ALA A 84 -10.90 -8.96 -44.62
C ALA A 84 -10.79 -9.05 -46.17
N PRO A 85 -9.77 -9.72 -46.73
CA PRO A 85 -9.68 -9.92 -48.17
C PRO A 85 -10.77 -10.90 -48.64
N GLY A 86 -11.43 -10.54 -49.74
CA GLY A 86 -12.48 -11.32 -50.39
C GLY A 86 -11.96 -12.40 -51.33
#